data_AF-A0A353P378-F1
#
_entry.id   AF-A0A353P378-F1
#
_cell.length_a   1.000
_cell.length_b   1.000
_cell.length_c   1.000
_cell.angle_alpha   90.00
_cell.angle_beta   90.00
_cell.angle_gamma   90.00
#
_symmetry.space_group_name_H-M   'P 1'
#
loop_
_entity.id
_entity.type
_entity.pdbx_description
1 polymer ?
#
loop_
_entity_poly.entity_id
_entity_poly.type
_entity_poly.pdbx_seq_one_letter_code
_entity_poly.pdbx_strand_id
1 'polypeptide(L)'
;MSMGIIIGLVGAFVGVMTFKNTREYREAIQETKEAAKEAEKAADKARDWEIKAQKTFNEIDMAVVTKLNEIEKRGNQVIETKAKEAIDQINKKAEEERKKSQEEAKKQRKISELWNEGLRAKKEKRYEDSYKCWQEMISIKSDMHEAWNNWGIALLDHARRKEGGEADNLFAESYTKFQEAVKIKPDKHEAWCNWGNALLNQAKKNDGVEKQKLLQEAKEKYLRAVKMKRGAEVYNLACIAAIEENEEDCKRWLKIGEEAGELAPREHAMKDEDLKAYWDKDWFQAIKWKEGK
;
A
#
# COMPACT_ATOMS: atom_id res chain seq x y z
N MET A 1 -45.10 131.64 -58.17
CA MET A 1 -44.00 130.88 -58.81
C MET A 1 -43.17 130.28 -57.68
N SER A 2 -42.90 128.97 -57.76
CA SER A 2 -41.82 128.28 -57.01
C SER A 2 -42.04 127.95 -55.53
N MET A 3 -42.39 126.69 -55.25
CA MET A 3 -41.56 125.71 -54.50
C MET A 3 -42.40 124.47 -54.15
N GLY A 4 -42.71 123.66 -55.15
CA GLY A 4 -43.35 122.34 -55.00
C GLY A 4 -42.40 121.17 -55.27
N ILE A 5 -41.12 121.25 -54.85
CA ILE A 5 -40.08 120.30 -55.28
C ILE A 5 -39.41 119.49 -54.14
N ILE A 6 -39.66 119.75 -52.85
CA ILE A 6 -38.84 119.13 -51.78
C ILE A 6 -39.54 117.98 -51.00
N ILE A 7 -40.74 117.54 -51.40
CA ILE A 7 -41.40 116.35 -50.79
C ILE A 7 -41.07 115.05 -51.55
N GLY A 8 -40.51 115.12 -52.77
CA GLY A 8 -40.15 113.93 -53.56
C GLY A 8 -38.84 113.23 -53.20
N LEU A 9 -37.91 113.90 -52.48
CA LEU A 9 -36.54 113.38 -52.29
C LEU A 9 -36.29 112.68 -50.95
N VAL A 10 -37.09 112.95 -49.90
CA VAL A 10 -36.97 112.22 -48.61
C VAL A 10 -37.66 110.85 -48.68
N GLY A 11 -38.77 110.73 -49.42
CA GLY A 11 -39.41 109.44 -49.71
C GLY A 11 -38.55 108.52 -50.59
N ALA A 12 -37.75 109.09 -51.49
CA ALA A 12 -36.82 108.34 -52.32
C ALA A 12 -35.54 107.94 -51.58
N PHE A 13 -35.04 108.70 -50.59
CA PHE A 13 -33.83 108.32 -49.85
C PHE A 13 -34.09 107.36 -48.70
N VAL A 14 -35.23 107.50 -47.99
CA VAL A 14 -35.71 106.46 -47.05
C VAL A 14 -36.16 105.23 -47.84
N GLY A 15 -36.81 105.41 -49.00
CA GLY A 15 -37.14 104.34 -49.93
C GLY A 15 -35.92 103.60 -50.46
N VAL A 16 -34.86 104.29 -50.91
CA VAL A 16 -33.64 103.65 -51.47
C VAL A 16 -32.73 103.09 -50.38
N MET A 17 -32.62 103.70 -49.20
CA MET A 17 -31.91 103.07 -48.07
C MET A 17 -32.68 101.88 -47.53
N THR A 18 -34.01 101.95 -47.37
CA THR A 18 -34.81 100.77 -47.01
C THR A 18 -34.87 99.74 -48.14
N PHE A 19 -34.74 100.12 -49.42
CA PHE A 19 -34.77 99.23 -50.60
C PHE A 19 -33.44 98.54 -50.87
N LYS A 20 -32.30 99.25 -50.73
CA LYS A 20 -30.97 98.63 -50.76
C LYS A 20 -30.78 97.71 -49.56
N ASN A 21 -31.17 98.15 -48.37
CA ASN A 21 -31.15 97.33 -47.17
C ASN A 21 -32.12 96.14 -47.32
N THR A 22 -33.37 96.30 -47.79
CA THR A 22 -34.29 95.16 -48.04
C THR A 22 -33.90 94.27 -49.21
N ARG A 23 -33.02 94.69 -50.12
CA ARG A 23 -32.49 93.82 -51.18
C ARG A 23 -31.35 92.96 -50.64
N GLU A 24 -30.39 93.56 -49.93
CA GLU A 24 -29.33 92.82 -49.23
C GLU A 24 -29.90 91.88 -48.17
N TYR A 25 -30.90 92.32 -47.39
CA TYR A 25 -31.63 91.45 -46.46
C TYR A 25 -32.41 90.35 -47.18
N ARG A 26 -33.00 90.60 -48.37
CA ARG A 26 -33.69 89.54 -49.14
C ARG A 26 -32.73 88.51 -49.71
N GLU A 27 -31.59 88.95 -50.25
CA GLU A 27 -30.54 88.08 -50.76
C GLU A 27 -29.92 87.26 -49.60
N ALA A 28 -29.62 87.86 -48.46
CA ALA A 28 -29.17 87.17 -47.25
C ALA A 28 -30.22 86.20 -46.67
N ILE A 29 -31.51 86.55 -46.70
CA ILE A 29 -32.62 85.65 -46.32
C ILE A 29 -32.75 84.48 -47.28
N GLN A 30 -32.48 84.68 -48.57
CA GLN A 30 -32.52 83.61 -49.57
C GLN A 30 -31.33 82.66 -49.45
N GLU A 31 -30.11 83.21 -49.29
CA GLU A 31 -28.90 82.41 -49.03
C GLU A 31 -29.02 81.61 -47.72
N THR A 32 -29.54 82.21 -46.65
CA THR A 32 -29.76 81.47 -45.39
C THR A 32 -30.85 80.40 -45.52
N LYS A 33 -31.88 80.59 -46.36
CA LYS A 33 -32.86 79.54 -46.67
C LYS A 33 -32.25 78.41 -47.49
N GLU A 34 -31.41 78.72 -48.47
CA GLU A 34 -30.73 77.72 -49.29
C GLU A 34 -29.73 76.91 -48.45
N ALA A 35 -28.93 77.60 -47.62
CA ALA A 35 -28.04 76.97 -46.65
C ALA A 35 -28.81 76.13 -45.62
N ALA A 36 -29.96 76.59 -45.13
CA ALA A 36 -30.81 75.81 -44.22
C ALA A 36 -31.37 74.55 -44.89
N LYS A 37 -31.73 74.62 -46.18
CA LYS A 37 -32.23 73.49 -46.95
C LYS A 37 -31.14 72.46 -47.28
N GLU A 38 -29.91 72.93 -47.52
CA GLU A 38 -28.74 72.06 -47.64
C GLU A 38 -28.37 71.42 -46.30
N ALA A 39 -28.43 72.17 -45.20
CA ALA A 39 -28.24 71.65 -43.86
C ALA A 39 -29.29 70.59 -43.49
N GLU A 40 -30.55 70.78 -43.86
CA GLU A 40 -31.63 69.81 -43.67
C GLU A 40 -31.38 68.52 -44.47
N LYS A 41 -31.00 68.63 -45.75
CA LYS A 41 -30.57 67.48 -46.57
C LYS A 41 -29.35 66.76 -45.98
N ALA A 42 -28.40 67.50 -45.41
CA ALA A 42 -27.22 66.92 -44.77
C ALA A 42 -27.60 66.20 -43.48
N ALA A 43 -28.52 66.76 -42.70
CA ALA A 43 -29.07 66.15 -41.49
C ALA A 43 -29.84 64.86 -41.80
N ASP A 44 -30.66 64.84 -42.87
CA ASP A 44 -31.36 63.63 -43.31
C ASP A 44 -30.39 62.52 -43.73
N LYS A 45 -29.33 62.86 -44.49
CA LYS A 45 -28.28 61.91 -44.84
C LYS A 45 -27.55 61.39 -43.61
N ALA A 46 -27.23 62.25 -42.65
CA ALA A 46 -26.59 61.85 -41.40
C ALA A 46 -27.47 60.88 -40.60
N ARG A 47 -28.78 61.13 -40.56
CA ARG A 47 -29.76 60.26 -39.91
C ARG A 47 -29.89 58.89 -40.58
N ASP A 48 -29.87 58.85 -41.91
CA ASP A 48 -29.86 57.59 -42.67
C ASP A 48 -28.57 56.77 -42.40
N TRP A 49 -27.41 57.45 -42.35
CA TRP A 49 -26.14 56.83 -41.96
C TRP A 49 -26.18 56.29 -40.52
N GLU A 50 -26.78 57.02 -39.59
CA GLU A 50 -26.92 56.58 -38.20
C GLU A 50 -27.81 55.33 -38.09
N ILE A 51 -28.97 55.31 -38.76
CA ILE A 51 -29.83 54.13 -38.83
C ILE A 51 -29.08 52.93 -39.42
N LYS A 52 -28.34 53.15 -40.50
CA LYS A 52 -27.54 52.11 -41.15
C LYS A 52 -26.43 51.59 -40.23
N ALA A 53 -25.72 52.48 -39.53
CA ALA A 53 -24.68 52.12 -38.57
C ALA A 53 -25.25 51.34 -37.39
N GLN A 54 -26.39 51.75 -36.83
CA GLN A 54 -27.06 51.03 -35.75
C GLN A 54 -27.51 49.64 -36.19
N LYS A 55 -28.06 49.52 -37.41
CA LYS A 55 -28.41 48.22 -38.00
C LYS A 55 -27.19 47.32 -38.13
N THR A 56 -26.10 47.83 -38.69
CA THR A 56 -24.84 47.07 -38.82
C THR A 56 -24.26 46.70 -37.47
N PHE A 57 -24.33 47.58 -36.46
CA PHE A 57 -23.89 47.29 -35.09
C PHE A 57 -24.71 46.14 -34.49
N ASN A 58 -26.04 46.20 -34.58
CA ASN A 58 -26.91 45.14 -34.06
C ASN A 58 -26.68 43.79 -34.79
N GLU A 59 -26.41 43.82 -36.09
CA GLU A 59 -26.05 42.62 -36.87
C GLU A 59 -24.72 42.02 -36.39
N ILE A 60 -23.70 42.86 -36.13
CA ILE A 60 -22.41 42.42 -35.60
C ILE A 60 -22.57 41.87 -34.18
N ASP A 61 -23.30 42.56 -33.30
CA ASP A 61 -23.52 42.15 -31.92
C ASP A 61 -24.21 40.78 -31.85
N MET A 62 -25.29 40.59 -32.63
CA MET A 62 -25.97 39.30 -32.75
C MET A 62 -25.06 38.18 -33.26
N ALA A 63 -24.20 38.49 -34.25
CA ALA A 63 -23.24 37.52 -34.78
C ALA A 63 -22.15 37.16 -33.75
N VAL A 64 -21.68 38.13 -32.95
CA VAL A 64 -20.71 37.91 -31.87
C VAL A 64 -21.32 37.05 -30.77
N VAL A 65 -22.52 37.39 -30.28
CA VAL A 65 -23.23 36.63 -29.24
C VAL A 65 -23.47 35.19 -29.69
N THR A 66 -23.87 34.98 -30.95
CA THR A 66 -24.09 33.63 -31.50
C THR A 66 -22.79 32.82 -31.52
N LYS A 67 -21.68 33.42 -31.99
CA LYS A 67 -20.37 32.76 -31.98
C LYS A 67 -19.87 32.45 -30.57
N LEU A 68 -20.09 33.36 -29.60
CA LEU A 68 -19.72 33.14 -28.20
C LEU A 68 -20.48 31.96 -27.61
N ASN A 69 -21.79 31.89 -27.83
CA ASN A 69 -22.62 30.77 -27.39
C ASN A 69 -22.18 29.43 -28.02
N GLU A 70 -21.80 29.43 -29.30
CA GLU A 70 -21.25 28.24 -29.97
C GLU A 70 -19.90 27.80 -29.40
N ILE A 71 -19.01 28.74 -29.11
CA ILE A 71 -17.71 28.46 -28.48
C ILE A 71 -17.90 27.89 -27.08
N GLU A 72 -18.78 28.50 -26.27
CA GLU A 72 -19.11 28.02 -24.93
C GLU A 72 -19.68 26.59 -24.98
N LYS A 73 -20.65 26.34 -25.86
CA LYS A 73 -21.24 25.00 -26.03
C LYS A 73 -20.19 23.96 -26.43
N ARG A 74 -19.31 24.30 -27.38
CA ARG A 74 -18.20 23.42 -27.80
C ARG A 74 -17.22 23.17 -26.66
N GLY A 75 -16.84 24.21 -25.92
CA GLY A 75 -15.95 24.12 -24.77
C GLY A 75 -16.51 23.18 -23.70
N ASN A 76 -17.78 23.36 -23.33
CA ASN A 76 -18.47 22.51 -22.37
C ASN A 76 -18.53 21.05 -22.84
N GLN A 77 -18.85 20.81 -24.11
CA GLN A 77 -18.86 19.46 -24.67
C GLN A 77 -17.48 18.78 -24.62
N VAL A 78 -16.40 19.51 -24.94
CA VAL A 78 -15.03 18.99 -24.87
C VAL A 78 -14.65 18.65 -23.42
N ILE A 79 -15.01 19.53 -22.46
CA ILE A 79 -14.76 19.30 -21.03
C ILE A 79 -15.52 18.06 -20.56
N GLU A 80 -16.80 17.93 -20.87
CA GLU A 80 -17.61 16.76 -20.50
C GLU A 80 -17.05 15.46 -21.07
N THR A 81 -16.66 15.45 -22.35
CA THR A 81 -16.06 14.26 -22.99
C THR A 81 -14.76 13.86 -22.29
N LYS A 82 -13.85 14.82 -22.08
CA LYS A 82 -12.58 14.54 -21.39
C LYS A 82 -12.77 14.10 -19.95
N ALA A 83 -13.75 14.68 -19.24
CA ALA A 83 -14.09 14.27 -17.88
C ALA A 83 -14.62 12.84 -17.85
N LYS A 84 -15.51 12.45 -18.77
CA LYS A 84 -16.00 11.08 -18.90
C LYS A 84 -14.87 10.09 -19.20
N GLU A 85 -14.00 10.41 -20.16
CA GLU A 85 -12.85 9.58 -20.50
C GLU A 85 -11.90 9.39 -19.30
N ALA A 86 -11.62 10.46 -18.54
CA ALA A 86 -10.79 10.38 -17.35
C ALA A 86 -11.44 9.54 -16.24
N ILE A 87 -12.75 9.70 -16.00
CA ILE A 87 -13.50 8.90 -15.03
C ILE A 87 -13.48 7.42 -15.43
N ASP A 88 -13.69 7.10 -16.71
CA ASP A 88 -13.67 5.72 -17.20
C ASP A 88 -12.30 5.07 -17.01
N GLN A 89 -11.21 5.82 -17.27
CA GLN A 89 -9.85 5.34 -17.02
C GLN A 89 -9.59 5.08 -15.52
N ILE A 90 -10.04 5.98 -14.65
CA ILE A 90 -9.92 5.83 -13.19
C ILE A 90 -10.71 4.60 -12.72
N ASN A 91 -11.95 4.45 -13.18
CA ASN A 91 -12.81 3.32 -12.82
C ASN A 91 -12.22 1.99 -13.27
N LYS A 92 -11.65 1.93 -14.48
CA LYS A 92 -10.97 0.73 -14.99
C LYS A 92 -9.79 0.35 -14.10
N LYS A 93 -8.94 1.31 -13.75
CA LYS A 93 -7.77 1.07 -12.87
C LYS A 93 -8.19 0.65 -11.46
N ALA A 94 -9.20 1.30 -10.89
CA ALA A 94 -9.75 0.96 -9.59
C ALA A 94 -10.31 -0.46 -9.55
N GLU A 95 -11.00 -0.90 -10.63
CA GLU A 95 -11.52 -2.26 -10.73
C GLU A 95 -10.39 -3.31 -10.84
N GLU A 96 -9.31 -3.01 -11.57
CA GLU A 96 -8.12 -3.88 -11.63
C GLU A 96 -7.44 -4.02 -10.26
N GLU A 97 -7.28 -2.92 -9.52
CA GLU A 97 -6.73 -2.92 -8.16
C GLU A 97 -7.64 -3.66 -7.18
N ARG A 98 -8.96 -3.47 -7.29
CA ARG A 98 -9.95 -4.20 -6.49
C ARG A 98 -9.88 -5.70 -6.73
N LYS A 99 -9.76 -6.14 -7.98
CA LYS A 99 -9.59 -7.57 -8.32
C LYS A 99 -8.30 -8.14 -7.73
N LYS A 100 -7.17 -7.43 -7.85
CA LYS A 100 -5.90 -7.84 -7.24
C LYS A 100 -6.01 -7.95 -5.72
N SER A 101 -6.63 -6.97 -5.07
CA SER A 101 -6.86 -6.98 -3.63
C SER A 101 -7.77 -8.14 -3.19
N GLN A 102 -8.82 -8.44 -3.96
CA GLN A 102 -9.71 -9.57 -3.68
C GLN A 102 -8.98 -10.91 -3.82
N GLU A 103 -8.17 -11.09 -4.86
CA GLU A 103 -7.38 -12.32 -5.04
C GLU A 103 -6.36 -12.51 -3.91
N GLU A 104 -5.68 -11.45 -3.48
CA GLU A 104 -4.76 -11.52 -2.35
C GLU A 104 -5.49 -11.84 -1.03
N ALA A 105 -6.64 -11.21 -0.78
CA ALA A 105 -7.46 -11.53 0.38
C ALA A 105 -7.96 -12.99 0.39
N LYS A 106 -8.31 -13.55 -0.78
CA LYS A 106 -8.66 -14.98 -0.91
C LYS A 106 -7.47 -15.88 -0.56
N LYS A 107 -6.27 -15.57 -1.04
CA LYS A 107 -5.05 -16.33 -0.71
C LYS A 107 -4.77 -16.30 0.79
N GLN A 108 -4.83 -15.11 1.41
CA GLN A 108 -4.60 -14.95 2.85
C GLN A 108 -5.64 -15.69 3.70
N ARG A 109 -6.92 -15.63 3.32
CA ARG A 109 -7.98 -16.40 3.97
C ARG A 109 -7.71 -17.89 3.88
N LYS A 110 -7.37 -18.40 2.69
CA LYS A 110 -7.06 -19.81 2.48
C LYS A 110 -5.85 -20.26 3.31
N ILE A 111 -4.78 -19.45 3.38
CA ILE A 111 -3.63 -19.69 4.26
C ILE A 111 -4.07 -19.81 5.73
N SER A 112 -4.92 -18.90 6.21
CA SER A 112 -5.40 -18.94 7.60
C SER A 112 -6.25 -20.18 7.89
N GLU A 113 -7.08 -20.62 6.94
CA GLU A 113 -7.89 -21.83 7.07
C GLU A 113 -6.99 -23.08 7.12
N LEU A 114 -5.99 -23.17 6.22
CA LEU A 114 -5.01 -24.25 6.18
C LEU A 114 -4.15 -24.30 7.45
N TRP A 115 -3.77 -23.14 8.00
CA TRP A 115 -3.00 -23.08 9.24
C TRP A 115 -3.75 -23.72 10.40
N ASN A 116 -5.02 -23.34 10.57
CA ASN A 116 -5.86 -23.87 11.64
C ASN A 116 -6.13 -25.37 11.45
N GLU A 117 -6.40 -25.80 10.21
CA GLU A 117 -6.58 -27.23 9.92
C GLU A 117 -5.30 -28.03 10.17
N GLY A 118 -4.16 -27.53 9.71
CA GLY A 118 -2.87 -28.20 9.86
C GLY A 118 -2.49 -28.42 11.32
N LEU A 119 -2.71 -27.42 12.18
CA LEU A 119 -2.51 -27.55 13.63
C LEU A 119 -3.51 -28.52 14.27
N ARG A 120 -4.79 -28.46 13.88
CA ARG A 120 -5.84 -29.34 14.38
C ARG A 120 -5.57 -30.80 14.01
N ALA A 121 -5.28 -31.07 12.74
CA ALA A 121 -4.95 -32.39 12.22
C ALA A 121 -3.75 -33.00 12.96
N LYS A 122 -2.69 -32.19 13.19
CA LYS A 122 -1.54 -32.62 14.02
C LYS A 122 -1.96 -33.02 15.43
N LYS A 123 -2.79 -32.19 16.09
CA LYS A 123 -3.29 -32.44 17.46
C LYS A 123 -4.10 -33.73 17.53
N GLU A 124 -4.88 -34.03 16.49
CA GLU A 124 -5.67 -35.25 16.31
C GLU A 124 -4.83 -36.44 15.81
N LYS A 125 -3.51 -36.26 15.60
CA LYS A 125 -2.58 -37.27 15.04
C LYS A 125 -2.94 -37.73 13.61
N ARG A 126 -3.73 -36.94 12.87
CA ARG A 126 -3.94 -37.08 11.42
C ARG A 126 -2.78 -36.41 10.69
N TYR A 127 -1.61 -37.05 10.74
CA TYR A 127 -0.36 -36.42 10.34
C TYR A 127 -0.31 -36.11 8.84
N GLU A 128 -0.79 -37.01 7.99
CA GLU A 128 -0.83 -36.85 6.55
C GLU A 128 -1.70 -35.66 6.12
N ASP A 129 -2.81 -35.44 6.81
CA ASP A 129 -3.67 -34.27 6.57
C ASP A 129 -2.99 -32.97 7.02
N SER A 130 -2.23 -33.01 8.13
CA SER A 130 -1.39 -31.88 8.55
C SER A 130 -0.34 -31.55 7.49
N TYR A 131 0.34 -32.56 6.94
CA TYR A 131 1.37 -32.38 5.90
C TYR A 131 0.79 -31.74 4.64
N LYS A 132 -0.38 -32.18 4.19
CA LYS A 132 -1.09 -31.59 3.03
C LYS A 132 -1.40 -30.12 3.27
N CYS A 133 -1.83 -29.75 4.47
CA CYS A 133 -2.09 -28.35 4.81
C CYS A 133 -0.82 -27.50 4.68
N TRP A 134 0.31 -27.95 5.23
CA TRP A 134 1.57 -27.22 5.12
C TRP A 134 2.08 -27.15 3.68
N GLN A 135 1.96 -28.24 2.93
CA GLN A 135 2.34 -28.28 1.52
C GLN A 135 1.51 -27.30 0.68
N GLU A 136 0.20 -27.22 0.90
CA GLU A 136 -0.69 -26.29 0.20
C GLU A 136 -0.42 -24.84 0.60
N MET A 137 -0.08 -24.57 1.87
CA MET A 137 0.35 -23.22 2.27
C MET A 137 1.62 -22.77 1.55
N ILE A 138 2.61 -23.66 1.43
CA ILE A 138 3.88 -23.40 0.75
C ILE A 138 3.66 -23.19 -0.77
N SER A 139 2.69 -23.87 -1.37
CA SER A 139 2.36 -23.65 -2.79
C SER A 139 1.67 -22.31 -3.04
N ILE A 140 0.94 -21.77 -2.06
CA ILE A 140 0.36 -20.41 -2.12
C ILE A 140 1.43 -19.36 -1.83
N LYS A 141 2.27 -19.59 -0.81
CA LYS A 141 3.32 -18.67 -0.36
C LYS A 141 4.55 -19.45 0.11
N SER A 142 5.61 -19.43 -0.71
CA SER A 142 6.79 -20.29 -0.54
C SER A 142 7.74 -19.87 0.58
N ASP A 143 7.73 -18.60 0.99
CA ASP A 143 8.62 -18.01 2.01
C ASP A 143 8.06 -18.09 3.45
N MET A 144 7.11 -19.00 3.71
CA MET A 144 6.55 -19.23 5.04
C MET A 144 7.40 -20.19 5.88
N HIS A 145 8.47 -19.68 6.51
CA HIS A 145 9.32 -20.48 7.40
C HIS A 145 8.54 -21.15 8.54
N GLU A 146 7.46 -20.55 9.03
CA GLU A 146 6.61 -21.13 10.07
C GLU A 146 5.87 -22.38 9.59
N ALA A 147 5.44 -22.43 8.32
CA ALA A 147 4.80 -23.61 7.74
C ALA A 147 5.79 -24.77 7.62
N TRP A 148 7.00 -24.50 7.15
CA TRP A 148 8.09 -25.48 7.11
C TRP A 148 8.45 -26.00 8.51
N ASN A 149 8.58 -25.12 9.50
CA ASN A 149 8.87 -25.51 10.88
C ASN A 149 7.73 -26.37 11.48
N ASN A 150 6.47 -26.00 11.28
CA ASN A 150 5.33 -26.78 11.79
C ASN A 150 5.19 -28.13 11.08
N TRP A 151 5.53 -28.22 9.79
CA TRP A 151 5.61 -29.50 9.09
C TRP A 151 6.68 -30.41 9.71
N GLY A 152 7.88 -29.87 9.95
CA GLY A 152 8.94 -30.59 10.66
C GLY A 152 8.51 -31.10 12.03
N ILE A 153 7.80 -30.27 12.82
CA ILE A 153 7.24 -30.68 14.12
C ILE A 153 6.22 -31.81 13.95
N ALA A 154 5.33 -31.73 12.98
CA ALA A 154 4.33 -32.77 12.73
C ALA A 154 4.98 -34.11 12.31
N LEU A 155 6.05 -34.07 11.51
CA LEU A 155 6.85 -35.24 11.15
C LEU A 155 7.58 -35.82 12.37
N LEU A 156 8.19 -34.97 13.21
CA LEU A 156 8.82 -35.39 14.46
C LEU A 156 7.82 -36.08 15.41
N ASP A 157 6.64 -35.48 15.61
CA ASP A 157 5.59 -36.06 16.46
C ASP A 157 5.10 -37.42 15.90
N HIS A 158 5.11 -37.59 14.58
CA HIS A 158 4.80 -38.86 13.93
C HIS A 158 5.92 -39.89 14.12
N ALA A 159 7.18 -39.51 13.85
CA ALA A 159 8.37 -40.36 13.98
C ALA A 159 8.52 -40.92 15.41
N ARG A 160 8.21 -40.12 16.43
CA ARG A 160 8.21 -40.55 17.84
C ARG A 160 7.30 -41.75 18.10
N ARG A 161 6.22 -41.89 17.34
CA ARG A 161 5.21 -42.97 17.46
C ARG A 161 5.48 -44.18 16.57
N LYS A 162 6.48 -44.08 15.68
CA LYS A 162 6.88 -45.16 14.77
C LYS A 162 8.19 -45.78 15.25
N GLU A 163 8.54 -46.91 14.66
CA GLU A 163 9.78 -47.64 14.93
C GLU A 163 10.42 -48.11 13.62
N GLY A 164 11.70 -48.48 13.71
CA GLY A 164 12.49 -48.94 12.57
C GLY A 164 12.55 -47.93 11.42
N GLY A 165 12.65 -48.45 10.19
CA GLY A 165 12.86 -47.61 9.01
C GLY A 165 11.76 -46.59 8.73
N GLU A 166 10.52 -46.82 9.20
CA GLU A 166 9.46 -45.80 9.09
C GLU A 166 9.78 -44.57 9.96
N ALA A 167 10.25 -44.79 11.20
CA ALA A 167 10.67 -43.70 12.06
C ALA A 167 11.86 -42.94 11.47
N ASP A 168 12.86 -43.66 10.95
CA ASP A 168 14.06 -43.05 10.37
C ASP A 168 13.74 -42.17 9.16
N ASN A 169 12.84 -42.63 8.28
CA ASN A 169 12.37 -41.84 7.15
C ASN A 169 11.65 -40.56 7.63
N LEU A 170 10.75 -40.67 8.61
CA LEU A 170 10.03 -39.51 9.16
C LEU A 170 10.98 -38.52 9.85
N PHE A 171 12.02 -39.01 10.53
CA PHE A 171 13.07 -38.16 11.10
C PHE A 171 13.84 -37.42 10.00
N ALA A 172 14.31 -38.13 8.96
CA ALA A 172 15.03 -37.52 7.84
C ALA A 172 14.18 -36.46 7.11
N GLU A 173 12.90 -36.74 6.90
CA GLU A 173 11.96 -35.77 6.35
C GLU A 173 11.81 -34.54 7.26
N SER A 174 11.70 -34.75 8.58
CA SER A 174 11.61 -33.63 9.55
C SER A 174 12.85 -32.72 9.48
N TYR A 175 14.04 -33.29 9.36
CA TYR A 175 15.30 -32.55 9.22
C TYR A 175 15.28 -31.68 7.97
N THR A 176 14.81 -32.24 6.86
CA THR A 176 14.66 -31.50 5.60
C THR A 176 13.72 -30.31 5.76
N LYS A 177 12.58 -30.47 6.47
CA LYS A 177 11.65 -29.35 6.69
C LYS A 177 12.22 -28.27 7.60
N PHE A 178 12.93 -28.66 8.67
CA PHE A 178 13.62 -27.67 9.51
C PHE A 178 14.74 -26.95 8.76
N GLN A 179 15.46 -27.66 7.89
CA GLN A 179 16.48 -27.07 7.04
C GLN A 179 15.89 -26.00 6.12
N GLU A 180 14.73 -26.25 5.49
CA GLU A 180 14.03 -25.24 4.69
C GLU A 180 13.57 -24.04 5.54
N ALA A 181 13.06 -24.29 6.76
CA ALA A 181 12.67 -23.21 7.67
C ALA A 181 13.85 -22.28 8.01
N VAL A 182 15.02 -22.83 8.33
CA VAL A 182 16.21 -22.03 8.68
C VAL A 182 16.90 -21.42 7.45
N LYS A 183 16.72 -21.98 6.25
CA LYS A 183 17.17 -21.33 4.99
C LYS A 183 16.39 -20.04 4.74
N ILE A 184 15.08 -20.06 4.95
CA ILE A 184 14.21 -18.89 4.78
C ILE A 184 14.43 -17.88 5.90
N LYS A 185 14.49 -18.35 7.15
CA LYS A 185 14.68 -17.49 8.32
C LYS A 185 15.77 -18.01 9.26
N PRO A 186 17.05 -17.67 9.00
CA PRO A 186 18.19 -18.24 9.73
C PRO A 186 18.33 -17.74 11.17
N ASP A 187 17.71 -16.60 11.52
CA ASP A 187 17.71 -15.98 12.86
C ASP A 187 16.58 -16.48 13.77
N LYS A 188 15.74 -17.40 13.29
CA LYS A 188 14.67 -18.02 14.09
C LYS A 188 15.22 -19.17 14.94
N HIS A 189 15.56 -18.89 16.20
CA HIS A 189 16.17 -19.89 17.08
C HIS A 189 15.27 -21.13 17.26
N GLU A 190 13.94 -20.98 17.26
CA GLU A 190 13.00 -22.09 17.51
C GLU A 190 13.11 -23.19 16.44
N ALA A 191 13.39 -22.84 15.18
CA ALA A 191 13.56 -23.83 14.12
C ALA A 191 14.84 -24.66 14.33
N TRP A 192 15.93 -24.02 14.79
CA TRP A 192 17.15 -24.72 15.19
C TRP A 192 16.94 -25.62 16.41
N CYS A 193 16.19 -25.14 17.41
CA CYS A 193 15.80 -25.94 18.58
C CYS A 193 15.02 -27.19 18.17
N ASN A 194 14.01 -27.04 17.32
CA ASN A 194 13.17 -28.16 16.87
C ASN A 194 13.96 -29.18 16.05
N TRP A 195 14.91 -28.72 15.23
CA TRP A 195 15.82 -29.61 14.52
C TRP A 195 16.71 -30.40 15.47
N GLY A 196 17.35 -29.73 16.44
CA GLY A 196 18.14 -30.38 17.48
C GLY A 196 17.31 -31.41 18.27
N ASN A 197 16.07 -31.07 18.62
CA ASN A 197 15.14 -31.98 19.27
C ASN A 197 14.83 -33.21 18.43
N ALA A 198 14.64 -33.05 17.12
CA ALA A 198 14.40 -34.16 16.23
C ALA A 198 15.59 -35.11 16.14
N LEU A 199 16.82 -34.58 16.10
CA LEU A 199 18.07 -35.36 16.13
C LEU A 199 18.25 -36.09 17.47
N LEU A 200 18.04 -35.39 18.59
CA LEU A 200 18.12 -35.98 19.93
C LEU A 200 17.08 -37.11 20.12
N ASN A 201 15.88 -36.95 19.55
CA ASN A 201 14.85 -37.99 19.63
C ASN A 201 15.20 -39.23 18.79
N GLN A 202 15.83 -39.07 17.63
CA GLN A 202 16.34 -40.21 16.86
C GLN A 202 17.52 -40.86 17.57
N ALA A 203 18.41 -40.07 18.18
CA ALA A 203 19.55 -40.57 18.96
C ALA A 203 19.10 -41.45 20.13
N LYS A 204 18.00 -41.09 20.81
CA LYS A 204 17.42 -41.91 21.89
C LYS A 204 16.86 -43.27 21.42
N LYS A 205 16.65 -43.45 20.11
CA LYS A 205 16.20 -44.72 19.49
C LYS A 205 17.32 -45.49 18.81
N ASN A 206 18.54 -44.98 18.83
CA ASN A 206 19.71 -45.57 18.20
C ASN A 206 20.81 -45.80 19.23
N ASP A 207 21.80 -46.61 18.88
CA ASP A 207 22.95 -46.92 19.73
C ASP A 207 24.26 -46.87 18.94
N GLY A 208 25.39 -46.92 19.65
CA GLY A 208 26.72 -46.92 19.05
C GLY A 208 26.94 -45.69 18.16
N VAL A 209 27.69 -45.90 17.07
CA VAL A 209 28.21 -44.83 16.20
C VAL A 209 27.11 -43.89 15.69
N GLU A 210 25.94 -44.43 15.36
CA GLU A 210 24.82 -43.61 14.86
C GLU A 210 24.28 -42.68 15.96
N LYS A 211 24.12 -43.18 17.19
CA LYS A 211 23.75 -42.35 18.34
C LYS A 211 24.74 -41.21 18.53
N GLN A 212 26.05 -41.49 18.51
CA GLN A 212 27.06 -40.44 18.70
C GLN A 212 27.01 -39.38 17.60
N LYS A 213 26.84 -39.79 16.33
CA LYS A 213 26.69 -38.87 15.20
C LYS A 213 25.47 -37.96 15.38
N LEU A 214 24.31 -38.53 15.71
CA LEU A 214 23.07 -37.77 15.91
C LEU A 214 23.16 -36.80 17.09
N LEU A 215 23.81 -37.20 18.20
CA LEU A 215 24.04 -36.31 19.35
C LEU A 215 24.96 -35.13 18.98
N GLN A 216 26.02 -35.38 18.21
CA GLN A 216 26.91 -34.33 17.73
C GLN A 216 26.19 -33.34 16.82
N GLU A 217 25.38 -33.83 15.88
CA GLU A 217 24.56 -32.97 15.02
C GLU A 217 23.52 -32.17 15.84
N ALA A 218 22.89 -32.78 16.85
CA ALA A 218 21.94 -32.10 17.73
C ALA A 218 22.62 -30.96 18.51
N LYS A 219 23.81 -31.24 19.06
CA LYS A 219 24.66 -30.26 19.76
C LYS A 219 24.95 -29.05 18.88
N GLU A 220 25.29 -29.25 17.62
CA GLU A 220 25.50 -28.14 16.67
C GLU A 220 24.24 -27.27 16.48
N LYS A 221 23.06 -27.89 16.36
CA LYS A 221 21.81 -27.12 16.16
C LYS A 221 21.45 -26.34 17.42
N TYR A 222 21.61 -26.93 18.59
CA TYR A 222 21.40 -26.23 19.86
C TYR A 222 22.41 -25.11 20.07
N LEU A 223 23.70 -25.32 19.77
CA LEU A 223 24.71 -24.26 19.82
C LEU A 223 24.36 -23.09 18.88
N ARG A 224 23.76 -23.37 17.72
CA ARG A 224 23.26 -22.33 16.81
C ARG A 224 22.09 -21.56 17.44
N ALA A 225 21.17 -22.23 18.12
CA ALA A 225 20.07 -21.59 18.85
C ALA A 225 20.56 -20.74 20.03
N VAL A 226 21.50 -21.24 20.84
CA VAL A 226 22.11 -20.52 21.98
C VAL A 226 22.78 -19.23 21.54
N LYS A 227 23.42 -19.21 20.37
CA LYS A 227 24.03 -18.00 19.79
C LYS A 227 23.00 -16.90 19.52
N MET A 228 21.74 -17.25 19.28
CA MET A 228 20.65 -16.31 18.98
C MET A 228 19.88 -15.91 20.25
N LYS A 229 19.63 -16.89 21.12
CA LYS A 229 18.96 -16.69 22.41
C LYS A 229 19.75 -17.43 23.49
N ARG A 230 20.47 -16.68 24.34
CA ARG A 230 21.20 -17.24 25.47
C ARG A 230 20.24 -18.04 26.35
N GLY A 231 20.64 -19.25 26.73
CA GLY A 231 19.81 -20.15 27.54
C GLY A 231 18.83 -21.03 26.73
N ALA A 232 18.61 -20.79 25.43
CA ALA A 232 17.78 -21.67 24.62
C ALA A 232 18.39 -23.07 24.53
N GLU A 233 17.62 -24.11 24.88
CA GLU A 233 18.01 -25.54 24.79
C GLU A 233 19.29 -25.92 25.57
N VAL A 234 19.76 -25.08 26.50
CA VAL A 234 20.94 -25.39 27.32
C VAL A 234 20.73 -26.60 28.23
N TYR A 235 19.47 -26.87 28.60
CA TYR A 235 19.12 -28.10 29.30
C TYR A 235 19.40 -29.34 28.43
N ASN A 236 19.00 -29.32 27.15
CA ASN A 236 19.28 -30.42 26.22
C ASN A 236 20.79 -30.55 25.93
N LEU A 237 21.54 -29.45 25.87
CA LEU A 237 23.01 -29.50 25.79
C LEU A 237 23.63 -30.12 27.05
N ALA A 238 23.07 -29.87 28.23
CA ALA A 238 23.51 -30.53 29.47
C ALA A 238 23.22 -32.03 29.45
N CYS A 239 22.03 -32.44 29.02
CA CYS A 239 21.68 -33.86 28.89
C CYS A 239 22.58 -34.57 27.87
N ILE A 240 22.90 -33.94 26.73
CA ILE A 240 23.87 -34.50 25.77
C ILE A 240 25.24 -34.67 26.44
N ALA A 241 25.74 -33.66 27.14
CA ALA A 241 27.03 -33.75 27.83
C ALA A 241 27.03 -34.85 28.91
N ALA A 242 25.91 -35.05 29.60
CA ALA A 242 25.74 -36.13 30.56
C ALA A 242 25.76 -37.53 29.92
N ILE A 243 25.09 -37.69 28.77
CA ILE A 243 25.13 -38.92 27.96
C ILE A 243 26.56 -39.20 27.46
N GLU A 244 27.33 -38.15 27.16
CA GLU A 244 28.76 -38.21 26.78
C GLU A 244 29.70 -38.40 27.99
N GLU A 245 29.17 -38.58 29.21
CA GLU A 245 29.92 -38.69 30.47
C GLU A 245 30.84 -37.48 30.75
N ASN A 246 30.51 -36.32 30.19
CA ASN A 246 31.26 -35.08 30.33
C ASN A 246 30.62 -34.18 31.42
N GLU A 247 31.00 -34.44 32.67
CA GLU A 247 30.48 -33.73 33.86
C GLU A 247 30.74 -32.22 33.79
N GLU A 248 31.90 -31.80 33.32
CA GLU A 248 32.28 -30.38 33.24
C GLU A 248 31.39 -29.59 32.27
N ASP A 249 31.15 -30.13 31.06
CA ASP A 249 30.24 -29.49 30.10
C ASP A 249 28.79 -29.53 30.59
N CYS A 250 28.35 -30.63 31.21
CA CYS A 250 27.01 -30.74 31.78
C CYS A 250 26.77 -29.63 32.82
N LYS A 251 27.67 -29.51 33.81
CA LYS A 251 27.64 -28.47 34.83
C LYS A 251 27.67 -27.08 34.22
N ARG A 252 28.52 -26.84 33.23
CA ARG A 252 28.63 -25.56 32.54
C ARG A 252 27.31 -25.16 31.87
N TRP A 253 26.67 -26.08 31.14
CA TRP A 253 25.41 -25.79 30.45
C TRP A 253 24.27 -25.54 31.43
N LEU A 254 24.18 -26.30 32.52
CA LEU A 254 23.20 -26.04 33.58
C LEU A 254 23.43 -24.67 34.23
N LYS A 255 24.68 -24.28 34.50
CA LYS A 255 24.99 -22.93 35.02
C LYS A 255 24.60 -21.82 34.05
N ILE A 256 24.86 -21.98 32.75
CA ILE A 256 24.40 -21.01 31.74
C ILE A 256 22.87 -20.90 31.74
N GLY A 257 22.16 -22.02 31.88
CA GLY A 257 20.70 -22.01 31.96
C GLY A 257 20.16 -21.35 33.22
N GLU A 258 20.81 -21.57 34.36
CA GLU A 258 20.49 -20.93 35.63
C GLU A 258 20.61 -19.41 35.49
N GLU A 259 21.75 -18.92 34.99
CA GLU A 259 21.99 -17.49 34.77
C GLU A 259 21.01 -16.86 33.78
N ALA A 260 20.62 -17.61 32.74
CA ALA A 260 19.65 -17.16 31.74
C ALA A 260 18.20 -17.22 32.25
N GLY A 261 17.94 -17.89 33.38
CA GLY A 261 16.58 -18.17 33.83
C GLY A 261 15.80 -19.01 32.82
N GLU A 262 16.44 -19.97 32.16
CA GLU A 262 15.84 -20.81 31.11
C GLU A 262 15.76 -22.30 31.48
N LEU A 263 16.27 -22.69 32.66
CA LEU A 263 16.13 -24.07 33.14
C LEU A 263 14.68 -24.44 33.42
N ALA A 264 14.38 -25.73 33.24
CA ALA A 264 13.14 -26.35 33.70
C ALA A 264 13.04 -26.33 35.25
N PRO A 265 11.84 -26.57 35.81
CA PRO A 265 11.70 -26.82 37.23
C PRO A 265 12.54 -28.02 37.69
N ARG A 266 12.96 -27.99 38.95
CA ARG A 266 13.84 -29.02 39.52
C ARG A 266 13.25 -30.42 39.39
N GLU A 267 11.94 -30.55 39.52
CA GLU A 267 11.21 -31.81 39.45
C GLU A 267 11.37 -32.49 38.08
N HIS A 268 11.57 -31.70 37.01
CA HIS A 268 11.86 -32.23 35.68
C HIS A 268 13.26 -32.85 35.65
N ALA A 269 14.26 -32.11 36.13
CA ALA A 269 15.65 -32.55 36.15
C ALA A 269 15.89 -33.78 37.04
N MET A 270 15.17 -33.88 38.16
CA MET A 270 15.24 -35.02 39.09
C MET A 270 14.51 -36.28 38.58
N LYS A 271 13.88 -36.23 37.40
CA LYS A 271 13.24 -37.38 36.74
C LYS A 271 13.93 -37.73 35.42
N ASP A 272 14.89 -36.91 34.99
CA ASP A 272 15.62 -37.11 33.76
C ASP A 272 16.77 -38.08 33.99
N GLU A 273 16.62 -39.30 33.47
CA GLU A 273 17.63 -40.35 33.60
C GLU A 273 18.96 -39.94 32.95
N ASP A 274 18.95 -39.02 31.98
CA ASP A 274 20.17 -38.50 31.36
C ASP A 274 21.05 -37.78 32.42
N LEU A 275 20.46 -37.19 33.46
CA LEU A 275 21.16 -36.43 34.51
C LEU A 275 21.36 -37.20 35.82
N LYS A 276 20.93 -38.45 35.89
CA LYS A 276 20.87 -39.25 37.12
C LYS A 276 22.21 -39.41 37.82
N ALA A 277 23.30 -39.52 37.07
CA ALA A 277 24.66 -39.62 37.61
C ALA A 277 25.08 -38.39 38.44
N TYR A 278 24.37 -37.27 38.30
CA TYR A 278 24.71 -36.00 38.92
C TYR A 278 23.75 -35.57 40.02
N TRP A 279 22.65 -36.29 40.26
CA TRP A 279 21.63 -35.88 41.22
C TRP A 279 22.22 -35.63 42.61
N ASP A 280 23.09 -36.49 43.12
CA ASP A 280 23.64 -36.35 44.48
C ASP A 280 24.87 -35.43 44.56
N LYS A 281 25.30 -34.82 43.44
CA LYS A 281 26.48 -33.94 43.42
C LYS A 281 26.14 -32.58 44.03
N ASP A 282 27.01 -32.07 44.91
CA ASP A 282 26.86 -30.75 45.54
C ASP A 282 26.60 -29.63 44.53
N TRP A 283 27.31 -29.65 43.40
CA TRP A 283 27.17 -28.61 42.38
C TRP A 283 25.80 -28.64 41.69
N PHE A 284 25.21 -29.83 41.52
CA PHE A 284 23.89 -30.02 40.91
C PHE A 284 22.79 -29.59 41.88
N GLN A 285 22.95 -29.97 43.14
CA GLN A 285 22.09 -29.55 44.24
C GLN A 285 22.04 -28.02 44.40
N ALA A 286 23.16 -27.34 44.14
CA ALA A 286 23.32 -25.89 44.20
C ALA A 286 22.84 -25.11 42.95
N ILE A 287 22.32 -25.78 41.91
CA ILE A 287 21.69 -25.09 40.77
C ILE A 287 20.37 -24.45 41.23
N LYS A 288 20.18 -23.16 40.94
CA LYS A 288 18.88 -22.49 41.10
C LYS A 288 17.98 -22.80 39.91
N TRP A 289 17.11 -23.79 40.10
CA TRP A 289 16.07 -24.17 39.14
C TRP A 289 14.91 -23.17 39.17
N LYS A 290 14.08 -23.15 38.11
CA LYS A 290 12.81 -22.42 38.16
C LYS A 290 11.90 -23.01 39.24
N GLU A 291 11.22 -22.16 39.99
CA GLU A 291 10.14 -22.60 40.86
C GLU A 291 8.97 -23.08 39.99
N GLY A 292 8.47 -24.29 40.27
CA GLY A 292 7.27 -24.81 39.61
C GLY A 292 6.06 -23.91 39.91
N LYS A 293 5.22 -23.65 38.91
CA LYS A 293 3.89 -23.06 39.12
C LYS A 293 2.90 -24.13 39.54
#